data_AF-A0A7W0EZC3-F1
#
_entry.id   AF-A0A7W0EZC3-F1
#
_cell.length_a   1.000
_cell.length_b   1.000
_cell.length_c   1.000
_cell.angle_alpha   90.00
_cell.angle_beta   90.00
_cell.angle_gamma   90.00
#
_symmetry.space_group_name_H-M   'P 1'
#
loop_
_entity.id
_entity.type
_entity.pdbx_description
1 polymer ?
#
loop_
_entity_poly.entity_id
_entity_poly.type
_entity_poly.pdbx_seq_one_letter_code
_entity_poly.pdbx_strand_id
1 'polypeptide(L)'
;MDMTNCASEVFYREGYGSFEKFMFDSALLIALSKIDQYEAECGSYRQKYGMDIMDFESFLHKEKGGEDQKKEEDFEDWEFATHAVKWWKEKANELRDSKTR
;
A
#
# COMPACT_ATOMS: atom_id res chain seq x y z
N MET A 1 -19.72 -22.65 -22.94
CA MET A 1 -18.28 -22.70 -22.64
C MET A 1 -18.16 -22.50 -21.14
N ASP A 2 -17.63 -23.49 -20.42
CA ASP A 2 -17.49 -23.41 -18.98
C ASP A 2 -16.41 -22.37 -18.64
N MET A 3 -16.79 -21.31 -17.91
CA MET A 3 -15.87 -20.23 -17.52
C MET A 3 -14.68 -20.76 -16.72
N THR A 4 -14.86 -21.85 -16.00
CA THR A 4 -13.84 -22.50 -15.18
C THR A 4 -12.74 -23.14 -16.03
N ASN A 5 -13.09 -23.67 -17.21
CA ASN A 5 -12.12 -24.24 -18.15
C ASN A 5 -11.27 -23.17 -18.83
N CYS A 6 -11.86 -22.02 -19.16
CA CYS A 6 -11.14 -20.90 -19.76
C CYS A 6 -10.09 -20.33 -18.79
N ALA A 7 -10.49 -20.08 -17.53
CA ALA A 7 -9.57 -19.57 -16.51
C ALA A 7 -8.41 -20.52 -16.22
N SER A 8 -8.70 -21.83 -16.17
CA SER A 8 -7.67 -22.86 -15.93
C SER A 8 -6.66 -22.95 -17.07
N GLU A 9 -7.09 -22.83 -18.33
CA GLU A 9 -6.18 -22.80 -19.49
C GLU A 9 -5.26 -21.58 -19.45
N VAL A 10 -5.80 -20.41 -19.14
CA VAL A 10 -5.00 -19.18 -18.99
C VAL A 10 -3.96 -19.34 -17.89
N PHE A 11 -4.34 -19.82 -16.69
CA PHE A 11 -3.40 -20.02 -15.60
C PHE A 11 -2.28 -21.00 -15.96
N TYR A 12 -2.62 -22.10 -16.63
CA TYR A 12 -1.61 -23.06 -17.07
C TYR A 12 -0.63 -22.43 -18.08
N ARG A 13 -1.13 -21.67 -19.06
CA ARG A 13 -0.28 -20.99 -20.05
C ARG A 13 0.62 -19.92 -19.42
N GLU A 14 0.15 -19.25 -18.39
CA GLU A 14 0.92 -18.27 -17.62
C GLU A 14 1.89 -18.92 -16.60
N GLY A 15 2.02 -20.25 -16.60
CA GLY A 15 2.99 -20.97 -15.78
C GLY A 15 2.55 -21.24 -14.34
N TYR A 16 1.25 -21.08 -14.04
CA TYR A 16 0.69 -21.46 -12.75
C TYR A 16 0.29 -22.93 -12.75
N GLY A 17 1.03 -23.73 -11.96
CA GLY A 17 0.74 -25.15 -11.76
C GLY A 17 -0.39 -25.42 -10.76
N SER A 18 -0.84 -24.41 -10.02
CA SER A 18 -1.97 -24.53 -9.10
C SER A 18 -2.63 -23.16 -8.85
N PHE A 19 -3.91 -23.19 -8.46
CA PHE A 19 -4.66 -21.99 -8.11
C PHE A 19 -4.10 -21.31 -6.86
N GLU A 20 -3.59 -22.08 -5.90
CA GLU A 20 -2.96 -21.56 -4.69
C GLU A 20 -1.74 -20.71 -5.02
N LYS A 21 -0.88 -21.18 -5.94
CA LYS A 21 0.29 -20.41 -6.40
C LYS A 21 -0.14 -19.09 -7.05
N PHE A 22 -1.18 -19.14 -7.89
CA PHE A 22 -1.75 -17.93 -8.48
C PHE A 22 -2.29 -16.97 -7.43
N MET A 23 -3.00 -17.47 -6.41
CA MET A 23 -3.51 -16.64 -5.33
C MET A 23 -2.39 -15.96 -4.54
N PHE A 24 -1.32 -16.69 -4.19
CA PHE A 24 -0.16 -16.10 -3.50
C PHE A 24 0.51 -15.01 -4.31
N ASP A 25 0.76 -15.28 -5.61
CA ASP A 25 1.43 -14.32 -6.48
C ASP A 25 0.57 -13.09 -6.75
N SER A 26 -0.74 -13.28 -6.91
CA SER A 26 -1.71 -12.19 -7.06
C SER A 26 -1.81 -11.34 -5.80
N ALA A 27 -1.90 -11.97 -4.62
CA ALA A 27 -1.94 -11.25 -3.35
C ALA A 27 -0.66 -10.45 -3.11
N LEU A 28 0.51 -11.02 -3.44
CA LEU A 28 1.79 -10.32 -3.34
C LEU A 28 1.84 -9.14 -4.32
N LEU A 29 1.38 -9.31 -5.56
CA LEU A 29 1.34 -8.23 -6.55
C LEU A 29 0.44 -7.08 -6.08
N ILE A 30 -0.73 -7.38 -5.51
CA ILE A 30 -1.63 -6.38 -4.93
C ILE A 30 -0.92 -5.63 -3.79
N ALA A 31 -0.26 -6.35 -2.88
CA ALA A 31 0.46 -5.75 -1.77
C ALA A 31 1.57 -4.81 -2.25
N LEU A 32 2.37 -5.22 -3.23
CA LEU A 32 3.43 -4.40 -3.82
C LEU A 32 2.87 -3.16 -4.51
N SER A 33 1.81 -3.31 -5.30
CA SER A 33 1.15 -2.17 -5.94
C SER A 33 0.60 -1.16 -4.93
N LYS A 34 0.07 -1.64 -3.79
CA LYS A 34 -0.40 -0.77 -2.71
C LYS A 34 0.74 -0.07 -1.98
N ILE A 35 1.87 -0.73 -1.77
CA ILE A 35 3.08 -0.09 -1.23
C ILE A 35 3.50 1.05 -2.15
N ASP A 36 3.65 0.80 -3.45
CA ASP A 36 4.07 1.82 -4.43
C ASP A 36 3.11 3.01 -4.44
N GLN A 37 1.79 2.74 -4.40
CA GLN A 37 0.75 3.76 -4.34
C GLN A 37 0.92 4.66 -3.09
N TYR A 38 0.92 4.07 -1.90
CA TYR A 38 0.94 4.85 -0.66
C TYR A 38 2.30 5.49 -0.39
N GLU A 39 3.41 4.90 -0.84
CA GLU A 39 4.72 5.54 -0.78
C GLU A 39 4.79 6.80 -1.66
N ALA A 40 4.17 6.76 -2.84
CA ALA A 40 4.03 7.92 -3.70
C ALA A 40 3.14 9.00 -3.06
N GLU A 41 2.02 8.61 -2.44
CA GLU A 41 1.14 9.53 -1.70
C GLU A 41 1.90 10.20 -0.54
N CYS A 42 2.59 9.44 0.32
CA CYS A 42 3.47 9.98 1.36
C CYS A 42 4.56 10.91 0.78
N GLY A 43 5.11 10.55 -0.38
CA GLY A 43 6.09 11.37 -1.09
C GLY A 43 5.53 12.71 -1.54
N SER A 44 4.28 12.74 -2.00
CA SER A 44 3.61 13.96 -2.43
C SER A 44 3.37 14.94 -1.27
N TYR A 45 2.98 14.43 -0.09
CA TYR A 45 2.85 15.27 1.11
C TYR A 45 4.20 15.77 1.61
N ARG A 46 5.25 14.93 1.64
CA ARG A 46 6.63 15.38 1.94
C ARG A 46 7.07 16.50 1.02
N GLN A 47 6.78 16.40 -0.28
CA GLN A 47 7.10 17.45 -1.24
C GLN A 47 6.27 18.72 -1.01
N LYS A 48 4.98 18.58 -0.71
CA LYS A 48 4.04 19.69 -0.48
C LYS A 48 4.43 20.52 0.75
N TYR A 49 4.81 19.89 1.84
CA TYR A 49 5.13 20.57 3.10
C TYR A 49 6.62 20.77 3.35
N GLY A 50 7.49 20.09 2.61
CA GLY A 50 8.94 20.23 2.73
C GLY A 50 9.51 19.68 4.04
N MET A 51 8.77 18.82 4.74
CA MET A 51 9.15 18.21 6.01
C MET A 51 8.64 16.76 6.08
N ASP A 52 8.97 16.02 7.13
CA ASP A 52 8.38 14.71 7.39
C ASP A 52 7.06 14.82 8.19
N ILE A 53 6.38 13.69 8.34
CA ILE A 53 5.06 13.64 8.98
C ILE A 53 5.10 13.99 10.48
N MET A 54 6.16 13.61 11.20
CA MET A 54 6.32 13.91 12.64
C MET A 54 6.61 15.41 12.85
N ASP A 55 7.41 15.99 11.96
CA ASP A 55 7.64 17.43 11.94
C ASP A 55 6.35 18.19 11.60
N PHE A 56 5.55 17.67 10.67
CA PHE A 56 4.27 18.26 10.28
C PHE A 56 3.22 18.19 11.39
N GLU A 57 3.10 17.06 12.08
CA GLU A 57 2.27 16.90 13.30
C GLU A 57 2.67 17.93 14.37
N SER A 58 3.97 18.04 14.63
CA SER A 58 4.51 19.01 15.59
C SER A 58 4.26 20.46 15.18
N PHE A 59 4.24 20.75 13.88
CA PHE A 59 3.93 22.06 13.33
C PHE A 59 2.45 22.41 13.57
N LEU A 60 1.53 21.49 13.28
CA LEU A 60 0.09 21.67 13.52
C LEU A 60 -0.21 21.96 14.99
N HIS A 61 0.39 21.22 15.92
CA HIS A 61 0.19 21.44 17.36
C HIS A 61 0.74 22.77 17.90
N LYS A 62 1.69 23.40 17.19
CA LYS A 62 2.27 24.68 17.58
C LYS A 62 1.51 25.88 17.01
N GLU A 63 0.69 25.71 15.98
CA GLU A 63 -0.17 26.75 15.41
C GLU A 63 -1.30 27.10 16.41
N LYS A 64 -1.03 28.04 17.33
CA LYS A 64 -2.07 28.62 18.19
C LYS A 64 -2.77 29.76 17.45
N GLY A 65 -4.03 29.56 17.08
CA GLY A 65 -4.93 30.65 16.67
C GLY A 65 -5.72 30.46 15.38
N GLY A 66 -5.59 29.32 14.70
CA GLY A 66 -6.42 28.98 13.55
C GLY A 66 -6.16 27.55 13.10
N GLU A 67 -7.14 26.67 13.29
CA GLU A 67 -7.16 25.34 12.68
C GLU A 67 -7.28 25.53 11.16
N ASP A 68 -6.24 25.16 10.43
CA ASP A 68 -6.33 25.02 8.99
C ASP A 68 -6.88 23.63 8.69
N GLN A 69 -8.21 23.55 8.54
CA GLN A 69 -8.92 22.31 8.21
C GLN A 69 -8.26 21.55 7.07
N LYS A 70 -7.67 22.26 6.10
CA LYS A 70 -7.06 21.58 4.97
C LYS A 70 -5.76 20.88 5.36
N LYS A 71 -4.94 21.50 6.21
CA LYS A 71 -3.71 20.87 6.70
C LYS A 71 -4.01 19.69 7.62
N GLU A 72 -5.09 19.76 8.41
CA GLU A 72 -5.54 18.65 9.25
C GLU A 72 -6.00 17.47 8.38
N GLU A 73 -6.85 17.69 7.38
CA GLU A 73 -7.23 16.65 6.41
C GLU A 73 -6.00 16.03 5.72
N ASP A 74 -5.06 16.89 5.28
CA ASP A 74 -3.86 16.42 4.61
C ASP A 74 -2.94 15.63 5.58
N PHE A 75 -2.94 15.94 6.87
CA PHE A 75 -2.24 15.16 7.89
C PHE A 75 -2.90 13.80 8.11
N GLU A 76 -4.22 13.76 8.26
CA GLU A 76 -4.98 12.51 8.42
C GLU A 76 -4.77 11.56 7.24
N ASP A 77 -4.85 12.07 6.01
CA ASP A 77 -4.59 11.30 4.79
C ASP A 77 -3.14 10.78 4.75
N TRP A 78 -2.18 11.61 5.15
CA TRP A 78 -0.77 11.23 5.17
C TRP A 78 -0.47 10.19 6.26
N GLU A 79 -1.08 10.32 7.44
CA GLU A 79 -0.99 9.33 8.52
C GLU A 79 -1.57 7.99 8.07
N PHE A 80 -2.75 8.01 7.43
CA PHE A 80 -3.36 6.83 6.85
C PHE A 80 -2.43 6.15 5.83
N ALA A 81 -1.89 6.90 4.87
CA ALA A 81 -0.97 6.37 3.86
C ALA A 81 0.28 5.75 4.51
N THR A 82 0.83 6.41 5.53
CA THR A 82 2.01 5.92 6.27
C THR A 82 1.74 4.58 6.96
N HIS A 83 0.58 4.45 7.63
CA HIS A 83 0.16 3.20 8.24
C HIS A 83 -0.14 2.12 7.21
N ALA A 84 -0.76 2.48 6.08
CA ALA A 84 -1.05 1.56 5.00
C ALA A 84 0.25 0.97 4.40
N VAL A 85 1.27 1.80 4.14
CA VAL A 85 2.59 1.31 3.69
C VAL A 85 3.16 0.28 4.66
N LYS A 86 3.13 0.58 5.97
CA LYS A 86 3.66 -0.33 7.00
C LYS A 86 2.95 -1.68 6.96
N TRP A 87 1.62 -1.66 6.95
CA TRP A 87 0.81 -2.89 6.94
C TRP A 87 1.02 -3.71 5.67
N TRP A 88 1.01 -3.06 4.49
CA TRP A 88 1.21 -3.76 3.22
C TRP A 88 2.63 -4.33 3.10
N LYS A 89 3.66 -3.65 3.61
CA LYS A 89 5.02 -4.20 3.69
C LYS A 89 5.08 -5.44 4.58
N GLU A 90 4.41 -5.42 5.72
CA GLU A 90 4.31 -6.59 6.61
C GLU A 90 3.67 -7.77 5.88
N LYS A 91 2.54 -7.56 5.18
CA LYS A 91 1.87 -8.62 4.41
C LYS A 91 2.68 -9.10 3.22
N ALA A 92 3.35 -8.21 2.50
CA ALA A 92 4.25 -8.61 1.42
C ALA A 92 5.40 -9.48 1.93
N ASN A 93 5.94 -9.20 3.12
CA ASN A 93 6.98 -10.02 3.74
C ASN A 93 6.44 -11.39 4.18
N GLU A 94 5.29 -11.45 4.85
CA GLU A 94 4.63 -12.72 5.20
C GLU A 94 4.41 -13.62 3.96
N LEU A 95 3.98 -13.02 2.84
CA LEU A 95 3.76 -13.73 1.57
C LEU A 95 5.06 -14.17 0.88
N ARG A 96 6.18 -13.48 1.11
CA ARG A 96 7.50 -13.87 0.58
C ARG A 96 8.12 -15.00 1.40
N ASP A 97 7.99 -14.92 2.72
CA ASP A 97 8.54 -15.93 3.62
C ASP A 97 7.80 -17.26 3.50
N SER A 98 6.49 -17.23 3.21
CA SER A 98 5.69 -18.44 2.98
C SER A 98 6.06 -19.20 1.70
N LYS A 99 6.70 -18.55 0.72
CA LYS A 99 7.24 -19.21 -0.49
C LYS A 99 8.53 -19.99 -0.24
N THR A 100 9.20 -19.77 0.88
CA THR A 100 10.52 -20.36 1.19
C THR A 100 10.40 -21.60 2.11
N ARG A 101 9.17 -21.98 2.49
CA ARG A 101 8.86 -23.21 3.22
C ARG A 101 8.18 -24.22 2.32
#